data_AF-A0A6I5PIJ3-F1
#
_entry.id   AF-A0A6I5PIJ3-F1
#
_cell.length_a   1.000
_cell.length_b   1.000
_cell.length_c   1.000
_cell.angle_alpha   90.00
_cell.angle_beta   90.00
_cell.angle_gamma   90.00
#
_symmetry.space_group_name_H-M   'P 1'
#
loop_
_entity.id
_entity.type
_entity.pdbx_description
1 polymer ?
#
loop_
_entity_poly.entity_id
_entity_poly.type
_entity_poly.pdbx_seq_one_letter_code
_entity_poly.pdbx_strand_id
1 'polypeptide(L)'
;MRLPWLYGFVEPLTGESFFWEYSRLVHQFFGEVLTAFVREYLNSGVMHIIQLDQSASHRAADLTIPPDVVFYFQPPYSPELSPIENCEHC
;
A
#
# COMPACT_ATOMS: atom_id res chain seq x y z
N MET A 1 2.18 3.39 25.86
CA MET A 1 2.70 3.88 24.57
C MET A 1 2.15 2.93 23.51
N ARG A 2 1.39 3.41 22.53
CA ARG A 2 0.83 2.56 21.46
C ARG A 2 1.90 2.47 20.37
N LEU A 3 2.15 1.28 19.83
CA LEU A 3 3.05 1.10 18.70
C LEU A 3 2.46 1.83 17.46
N PRO A 4 3.32 2.42 16.59
CA PRO A 4 2.86 3.04 15.36
C PRO A 4 2.30 1.98 14.40
N TRP A 5 1.45 2.43 13.49
CA TRP A 5 1.02 1.65 12.33
C TRP A 5 2.00 1.91 11.19
N LEU A 6 2.51 0.82 10.61
CA LEU A 6 3.34 0.87 9.43
C LEU A 6 2.45 0.78 8.18
N TYR A 7 2.67 1.69 7.25
CA TYR A 7 2.05 1.68 5.94
C TYR A 7 3.15 1.56 4.90
N GLY A 8 2.95 0.73 3.88
CA GLY A 8 3.94 0.67 2.83
C GLY A 8 3.60 -0.26 1.69
N PHE A 9 4.52 -0.29 0.73
CA PHE A 9 4.49 -1.14 -0.43
C PHE A 9 5.84 -1.86 -0.54
N VAL A 10 5.81 -3.11 -1.00
CA VAL A 10 7.00 -3.89 -1.33
C VAL A 10 6.89 -4.34 -2.77
N GLU A 11 7.94 -4.11 -3.54
CA GLU A 11 8.05 -4.64 -4.90
C GLU A 11 8.44 -6.12 -4.82
N PRO A 12 7.59 -7.05 -5.30
CA PRO A 12 7.77 -8.47 -5.02
C PRO A 12 9.03 -9.12 -5.62
N LEU A 13 9.56 -8.59 -6.73
CA LEU A 13 10.68 -9.21 -7.45
C LEU A 13 12.05 -8.80 -6.91
N THR A 14 12.16 -7.58 -6.42
CA THR A 14 13.40 -6.93 -5.98
C THR A 14 13.47 -6.82 -4.46
N GLY A 15 12.33 -6.85 -3.76
CA GLY A 15 12.25 -6.60 -2.33
C GLY A 15 12.42 -5.13 -1.95
N GLU A 16 12.42 -4.21 -2.92
CA GLU A 16 12.42 -2.77 -2.64
C GLU A 16 11.17 -2.41 -1.84
N SER A 17 11.35 -1.62 -0.78
CA SER A 17 10.29 -1.33 0.17
C SER A 17 10.16 0.17 0.45
N PHE A 18 8.92 0.65 0.52
CA PHE A 18 8.57 2.03 0.80
C PHE A 18 7.63 2.07 2.00
N PHE A 19 8.09 2.65 3.13
CA PHE A 19 7.36 2.61 4.40
C PHE A 19 7.22 3.98 5.08
N TRP A 20 6.08 4.16 5.74
CA TRP A 20 5.72 5.34 6.53
C TRP A 20 5.07 4.92 7.85
N GLU A 21 5.36 5.65 8.91
CA GLU A 21 4.80 5.41 10.24
C GLU A 21 3.72 6.43 10.59
N TYR A 22 2.58 5.94 11.07
CA TYR A 22 1.46 6.78 11.49
C TYR A 22 0.90 6.33 12.84
N SER A 23 0.22 7.26 13.51
CA SER A 23 -0.37 6.99 14.84
C SER A 23 -1.64 6.12 14.80
N ARG A 24 -2.26 5.94 13.62
CA ARG A 24 -3.56 5.23 13.46
C ARG A 24 -3.63 4.49 12.13
N LEU A 25 -4.47 3.45 12.06
CA LEU A 25 -4.84 2.77 10.81
C LEU A 25 -6.14 3.37 10.25
N VAL A 26 -6.03 4.43 9.45
CA VAL A 26 -7.15 5.12 8.78
C VAL A 26 -6.88 5.39 7.30
N HIS A 27 -7.94 5.58 6.52
CA HIS A 27 -7.84 5.79 5.07
C HIS A 27 -7.10 7.06 4.67
N GLN A 28 -7.20 8.12 5.48
CA GLN A 28 -6.49 9.38 5.22
C GLN A 28 -4.97 9.16 5.09
N PHE A 29 -4.38 8.42 6.03
CA PHE A 29 -2.95 8.14 6.00
C PHE A 29 -2.57 7.20 4.86
N PHE A 30 -3.44 6.25 4.49
CA PHE A 30 -3.22 5.47 3.27
C PHE A 30 -3.16 6.36 2.02
N GLY A 31 -4.04 7.35 1.90
CA GLY A 31 -4.02 8.30 0.79
C GLY A 31 -2.77 9.19 0.75
N GLU A 32 -2.26 9.60 1.92
CA GLU A 32 -0.98 10.32 2.03
C GLU A 32 0.19 9.45 1.55
N VAL A 33 0.25 8.18 1.99
CA VAL A 33 1.29 7.23 1.58
C VAL A 33 1.22 6.93 0.10
N LEU A 34 0.02 6.72 -0.45
CA LEU A 34 -0.17 6.55 -1.89
C LEU A 34 0.31 7.78 -2.66
N THR A 35 -0.05 9.00 -2.22
CA THR A 35 0.41 10.23 -2.87
C THR A 35 1.93 10.35 -2.85
N ALA A 36 2.57 9.99 -1.75
CA ALA A 36 4.03 9.99 -1.65
C ALA A 36 4.67 8.93 -2.56
N PHE A 37 4.14 7.71 -2.57
CA PHE A 37 4.58 6.63 -3.46
C PHE A 37 4.47 7.03 -4.94
N VAL A 38 3.35 7.63 -5.31
CA VAL A 38 3.09 8.11 -6.67
C VAL A 38 4.13 9.14 -7.10
N ARG A 39 4.44 10.11 -6.23
CA ARG A 39 5.43 11.15 -6.53
C ARG A 39 6.83 10.58 -6.75
N GLU A 40 7.20 9.58 -5.98
CA GLU A 40 8.53 8.97 -6.03
C GLU A 40 8.68 8.04 -7.25
N TYR A 41 7.66 7.22 -7.54
CA TYR A 41 7.79 6.10 -8.48
C TYR A 41 7.05 6.27 -9.83
N LEU A 42 6.01 7.11 -9.94
CA LEU A 42 5.11 7.12 -11.12
C LEU A 42 5.49 8.08 -12.26
N ASN A 43 6.75 8.47 -12.38
CA ASN A 43 7.18 9.38 -13.47
C ASN A 43 7.77 8.67 -14.70
N SER A 44 7.46 7.38 -14.89
CA SER A 44 8.11 6.53 -15.90
C SER A 44 7.23 6.15 -17.10
N GLY A 45 5.92 6.46 -17.07
CA GLY A 45 4.96 6.02 -18.11
C GLY A 45 4.64 4.53 -18.04
N VAL A 46 4.92 3.89 -16.91
CA VAL A 46 4.63 2.47 -16.63
C VAL A 46 3.32 2.37 -15.84
N MET A 47 2.58 1.29 -16.05
CA MET A 47 1.39 0.96 -15.26
C MET A 47 1.81 0.25 -13.97
N HIS A 48 1.35 0.73 -12.81
CA HIS A 48 1.61 0.12 -11.51
C HIS A 48 0.38 -0.63 -11.01
N ILE A 49 0.55 -1.93 -10.75
CA ILE A 49 -0.47 -2.77 -10.13
C ILE A 49 -0.15 -2.86 -8.64
N ILE A 50 -1.05 -2.35 -7.80
CA ILE A 50 -0.91 -2.40 -6.35
C ILE A 50 -1.87 -3.45 -5.81
N GLN A 51 -1.32 -4.54 -5.27
CA GLN A 51 -2.09 -5.56 -4.56
C GLN A 51 -2.46 -5.06 -3.17
N LEU A 52 -3.74 -5.15 -2.80
CA LEU A 52 -4.27 -4.70 -1.52
C LEU A 52 -5.14 -5.78 -0.88
N ASP A 53 -5.17 -5.81 0.45
CA ASP A 53 -6.17 -6.56 1.19
C ASP A 53 -7.53 -5.83 1.18
N GLN A 54 -8.54 -6.43 1.83
CA GLN A 54 -9.89 -5.89 1.84
C GLN A 54 -10.18 -4.93 3.01
N SER A 55 -9.14 -4.45 3.72
CA SER A 55 -9.28 -3.56 4.86
C SER A 55 -10.03 -2.27 4.50
N ALA A 56 -10.81 -1.78 5.47
CA ALA A 56 -11.50 -0.50 5.35
C ALA A 56 -10.53 0.69 5.17
N SER A 57 -9.28 0.57 5.63
CA SER A 57 -8.26 1.62 5.41
C SER A 57 -7.89 1.81 3.95
N HIS A 58 -8.06 0.80 3.09
CA HIS A 58 -7.77 0.90 1.65
C HIS A 58 -8.96 1.33 0.80
N ARG A 59 -10.16 1.41 1.41
CA ARG A 59 -11.42 1.68 0.73
C ARG A 59 -11.96 3.05 1.14
N ALA A 60 -11.26 4.10 0.73
CA ALA A 60 -11.75 5.47 0.83
C ALA A 60 -12.51 5.83 -0.44
N ALA A 61 -13.72 6.36 -0.32
CA ALA A 61 -14.53 6.80 -1.46
C ALA A 61 -13.95 8.05 -2.15
N ASP A 62 -13.08 8.78 -1.45
CA ASP A 62 -12.45 10.04 -1.84
C ASP A 62 -10.98 9.87 -2.27
N LEU A 63 -10.48 8.64 -2.34
CA LEU A 63 -9.11 8.39 -2.77
C LEU A 63 -8.95 8.70 -4.27
N THR A 64 -8.11 9.68 -4.58
CA THR A 64 -7.76 10.01 -5.96
C THR A 64 -6.66 9.06 -6.42
N ILE A 65 -7.02 8.11 -7.29
CA ILE A 65 -6.12 7.13 -7.86
C ILE A 65 -5.58 7.67 -9.20
N PRO A 66 -4.25 7.77 -9.38
CA PRO A 66 -3.67 8.17 -10.66
C PRO A 66 -4.04 7.20 -11.80
N PRO A 67 -4.10 7.68 -13.06
CA PRO A 67 -4.57 6.86 -14.20
C PRO A 67 -3.65 5.67 -14.53
N ASP A 68 -2.41 5.72 -14.08
CA ASP A 68 -1.36 4.71 -14.20
C ASP A 68 -1.24 3.79 -12.97
N VAL A 69 -2.24 3.83 -12.08
CA VAL A 69 -2.34 2.93 -10.93
C VAL A 69 -3.60 2.10 -11.01
N VAL A 70 -3.46 0.78 -10.89
CA VAL A 70 -4.56 -0.16 -10.77
C VAL A 70 -4.48 -0.86 -9.43
N PHE A 71 -5.58 -0.82 -8.67
CA PHE A 71 -5.71 -1.61 -7.45
C PHE A 71 -6.22 -3.00 -7.77
N TYR A 72 -5.52 -4.00 -7.24
CA TYR A 72 -5.88 -5.40 -7.31
C TYR A 72 -6.19 -5.92 -5.90
N PHE A 73 -7.46 -6.11 -5.59
CA PHE A 73 -7.88 -6.60 -4.27
C PHE A 73 -7.80 -8.13 -4.21
N GLN A 74 -7.04 -8.65 -3.25
CA GLN A 74 -6.94 -10.09 -3.03
C GLN A 74 -8.20 -10.68 -2.38
N PRO A 75 -8.41 -12.02 -2.44
CA PRO A 75 -9.49 -12.68 -1.71
C PRO A 75 -9.45 -12.39 -0.21
N PRO A 76 -10.62 -12.35 0.47
CA PRO A 76 -10.65 -12.13 1.92
C PRO A 76 -9.88 -13.23 2.67
N TYR A 77 -9.15 -12.84 3.72
CA TYR A 77 -8.42 -13.74 4.61
C TYR A 77 -7.34 -14.60 3.92
N SER A 78 -6.69 -14.05 2.90
CA SER A 78 -5.59 -14.72 2.17
C SER A 78 -4.25 -13.98 2.32
N PRO A 79 -3.69 -13.85 3.54
CA PRO A 79 -2.41 -13.17 3.76
C PRO A 79 -1.24 -13.86 3.04
N GLU A 80 -1.31 -15.18 2.83
CA GLU A 80 -0.29 -15.97 2.14
C GLU A 80 -0.04 -15.54 0.68
N LEU A 81 -0.98 -14.77 0.11
CA LEU A 81 -0.86 -14.24 -1.25
C LEU A 81 -0.13 -12.89 -1.31
N SER A 82 0.12 -12.26 -0.16
CA SER A 82 0.66 -10.91 -0.08
C SER A 82 2.17 -10.96 0.22
N PRO A 83 3.04 -10.56 -0.72
CA PRO A 83 4.49 -10.65 -0.53
C PRO A 83 5.01 -9.85 0.67
N ILE A 84 4.35 -8.75 1.01
CA ILE A 84 4.72 -7.86 2.12
C ILE A 84 4.60 -8.55 3.49
N GLU A 85 3.72 -9.54 3.62
CA GLU A 85 3.54 -10.29 4.87
C GLU A 85 4.84 -11.04 5.24
N ASN A 86 5.67 -11.42 4.26
CA ASN A 86 6.99 -12.00 4.54
C ASN A 86 7.96 -10.98 5.16
N CYS A 87 7.77 -9.68 4.92
CA CYS A 87 8.58 -8.61 5.50
C CYS A 87 8.09 -8.21 6.89
N GLU A 88 6.81 -8.42 7.22
CA GLU A 88 6.21 -8.08 8.51
C GLU A 88 6.55 -9.09 9.62
N HIS A 89 7.02 -10.28 9.25
CA HIS A 89 7.43 -11.34 10.18
C HIS A 89 8.95 -11.38 10.45
N CYS A 90 9.69 -10.34 10.02
CA CYS A 90 11.14 -10.21 10.20
C CYS A 90 11.54 -9.58 11.55
#